data_AF-A0A533UIY9-F1
#
_entry.id   AF-A0A533UIY9-F1
#
_cell.length_a   1.000
_cell.length_b   1.000
_cell.length_c   1.000
_cell.angle_alpha   90.00
_cell.angle_beta   90.00
_cell.angle_gamma   90.00
#
_symmetry.space_group_name_H-M   'P 1'
#
loop_
_entity.id
_entity.type
_entity.pdbx_description
1 polymer ?
#
loop_
_entity_poly.entity_id
_entity_poly.type
_entity_poly.pdbx_seq_one_letter_code
_entity_poly.pdbx_strand_id
1 'polypeptide(L)'
;YFFSPLTGELEFFGVDRRYESDIDGLGRIPAPQQIDVDLIPSFNVIGNSPIVLRESLLDEVYSMGERFVDASKRLVAPGMNGPFCLEGVYDDNGKFTTFEFSARIVAGTNLYVDGSPYSTFLYDEPMSMGRRIAREIKKAKKENLLSKITT
;
A
#
# COMPACT_ATOMS: atom_id res chain seq x y z
N TYR A 1 -1.44 3.59 1.18
CA TYR A 1 -1.73 4.92 1.77
C TYR A 1 -1.90 5.97 0.69
N PHE A 2 -2.56 7.08 1.01
CA PHE A 2 -2.53 8.32 0.24
C PHE A 2 -2.29 9.49 1.21
N PHE A 3 -1.31 10.34 0.96
CA PHE A 3 -1.13 11.58 1.72
C PHE A 3 -1.51 12.78 0.87
N SER A 4 -2.36 13.68 1.39
CA SER A 4 -2.77 14.90 0.70
C SER A 4 -1.95 16.10 1.19
N PRO A 5 -1.09 16.72 0.36
CA PRO A 5 -0.45 17.99 0.70
C PRO A 5 -1.44 19.16 0.75
N LEU A 6 -2.65 18.99 0.22
CA LEU A 6 -3.71 20.00 0.24
C LEU A 6 -4.39 20.09 1.61
N THR A 7 -4.69 18.95 2.23
CA THR A 7 -5.37 18.89 3.54
C THR A 7 -4.44 18.57 4.70
N GLY A 8 -3.25 18.02 4.43
CA GLY A 8 -2.34 17.52 5.45
C GLY A 8 -2.75 16.17 6.04
N GLU A 9 -3.69 15.47 5.40
CA GLU A 9 -4.27 14.21 5.92
C GLU A 9 -3.65 12.98 5.27
N LEU A 10 -3.53 11.92 6.08
CA LEU A 10 -3.14 10.59 5.65
C LEU A 10 -4.39 9.70 5.58
N GLU A 11 -4.53 8.98 4.48
CA GLU A 11 -5.63 8.05 4.25
C GLU A 11 -5.11 6.63 4.06
N PHE A 12 -5.70 5.68 4.78
CA PHE A 12 -5.44 4.26 4.57
C PHE A 12 -6.44 3.68 3.58
N PHE A 13 -5.95 3.34 2.39
CA PHE A 13 -6.77 2.84 1.28
C PHE A 13 -6.93 1.32 1.24
N GLY A 14 -6.14 0.59 2.03
CA GLY A 14 -6.22 -0.87 2.10
C GLY A 14 -4.89 -1.57 2.00
N VAL A 15 -4.98 -2.89 1.92
CA VAL A 15 -3.86 -3.82 2.01
C VAL A 15 -4.11 -4.98 1.05
N ASP A 16 -3.05 -5.45 0.42
CA ASP A 16 -3.07 -6.67 -0.37
C ASP A 16 -1.93 -7.59 0.07
N ARG A 17 -2.01 -8.85 -0.35
CA ARG A 17 -0.89 -9.78 -0.31
C ARG A 17 -0.42 -9.99 -1.75
N ARG A 18 0.86 -9.73 -2.03
CA ARG A 18 1.45 -10.11 -3.33
C ARG A 18 1.29 -11.62 -3.56
N TYR A 19 1.04 -11.97 -4.81
CA TYR A 19 1.02 -13.35 -5.29
C TYR A 19 2.25 -13.57 -6.17
N GLU A 20 3.15 -14.42 -5.70
CA GLU A 20 4.52 -14.51 -6.21
C GLU A 20 4.85 -15.93 -6.66
N SER A 21 5.56 -16.04 -7.79
CA SER A 21 5.95 -17.32 -8.39
C SER A 21 7.47 -17.49 -8.41
N ASP A 22 7.97 -18.65 -8.03
CA ASP A 22 7.27 -19.90 -7.68
C ASP A 22 7.01 -20.08 -6.16
N ILE A 23 7.48 -19.14 -5.32
CA ILE A 23 7.45 -19.28 -3.86
C ILE A 23 6.08 -19.61 -3.26
N ASP A 24 4.99 -18.98 -3.73
CA ASP A 24 3.65 -19.24 -3.20
C ASP A 24 3.09 -20.62 -3.62
N GLY A 25 3.63 -21.19 -4.69
CA GLY A 25 3.30 -22.53 -5.15
C GLY A 25 3.99 -23.62 -4.33
N LEU A 26 5.17 -23.33 -3.78
CA LEU A 26 6.03 -24.33 -3.13
C LEU A 26 5.32 -25.04 -1.97
N GLY A 27 4.58 -24.31 -1.14
CA GLY A 27 3.83 -24.88 0.00
C GLY A 27 2.73 -25.89 -0.39
N ARG A 28 2.41 -26.02 -1.70
CA ARG A 28 1.44 -27.00 -2.21
C ARG A 28 2.08 -28.34 -2.59
N ILE A 29 3.41 -28.40 -2.63
CA ILE A 29 4.19 -29.62 -2.89
C ILE A 29 4.50 -30.27 -1.54
N PRO A 30 4.25 -31.57 -1.30
CA PRO A 30 4.57 -32.17 -0.01
C PRO A 30 6.09 -32.22 0.22
N ALA A 31 6.51 -32.13 1.49
CA ALA A 31 7.92 -31.98 1.85
C ALA A 31 8.86 -33.05 1.26
N PRO A 32 8.50 -34.36 1.21
CA PRO A 32 9.37 -35.37 0.59
C PRO A 32 9.71 -35.06 -0.88
N GLN A 33 8.77 -34.49 -1.63
CA GLN A 33 8.99 -34.12 -3.04
C GLN A 33 9.78 -32.81 -3.18
N GLN A 34 9.78 -31.93 -2.19
CA GLN A 34 10.58 -30.70 -2.23
C GLN A 34 12.07 -30.96 -2.03
N ILE A 35 12.42 -31.95 -1.19
CA ILE A 35 13.82 -32.27 -0.86
C ILE A 35 14.63 -32.71 -2.08
N ASP A 36 13.97 -33.38 -3.04
CA ASP A 36 14.61 -33.88 -4.26
C ASP A 36 14.66 -32.85 -5.40
N VAL A 37 14.17 -31.63 -5.17
CA VAL A 37 14.10 -30.56 -6.17
C VAL A 37 15.23 -29.55 -5.94
N ASP A 38 16.17 -29.49 -6.88
CA ASP A 38 17.23 -28.46 -6.90
C ASP A 38 16.72 -27.16 -7.53
N LEU A 39 15.83 -26.47 -6.80
CA LEU A 39 15.21 -25.21 -7.20
C LEU A 39 15.33 -24.19 -6.08
N ILE A 40 15.92 -23.03 -6.39
CA ILE A 40 15.91 -21.88 -5.50
C ILE A 40 14.63 -21.08 -5.80
N PRO A 41 13.73 -20.90 -4.83
CA PRO A 41 12.47 -20.21 -5.08
C PRO A 41 12.67 -18.76 -5.53
N SER A 42 11.80 -18.33 -6.43
CA SER A 42 11.72 -16.96 -6.96
C SER A 42 10.55 -16.20 -6.33
N PHE A 43 10.70 -14.88 -6.24
CA PHE A 43 9.68 -13.93 -5.75
C PHE A 43 9.12 -13.07 -6.89
N ASN A 44 9.03 -13.63 -8.09
CA ASN A 44 8.51 -12.90 -9.26
C ASN A 44 7.02 -12.59 -9.06
N VAL A 45 6.67 -11.31 -9.06
CA VAL A 45 5.30 -10.85 -8.79
C VAL A 45 4.39 -11.19 -9.98
N ILE A 46 3.39 -12.04 -9.75
CA ILE A 46 2.40 -12.46 -10.75
C ILE A 46 1.07 -11.75 -10.57
N GLY A 47 0.68 -11.47 -9.32
CA GLY A 47 -0.60 -10.86 -9.02
C GLY A 47 -0.70 -10.38 -7.57
N ASN A 48 -1.92 -10.14 -7.13
CA ASN A 48 -2.23 -9.68 -5.77
C ASN A 48 -3.52 -10.34 -5.30
N SER A 49 -3.62 -10.61 -4.00
CA SER A 49 -4.81 -11.14 -3.34
C SER A 49 -5.37 -10.13 -2.34
N PRO A 50 -6.70 -9.91 -2.29
CA PRO A 50 -7.27 -8.98 -1.35
C PRO A 50 -7.25 -9.58 0.06
N ILE A 51 -6.84 -8.77 1.04
CA ILE A 51 -6.96 -9.11 2.46
C ILE A 51 -7.52 -7.94 3.24
N VAL A 52 -7.92 -8.21 4.48
CA VAL A 52 -8.17 -7.18 5.49
C VAL A 52 -7.35 -7.52 6.72
N LEU A 53 -6.84 -6.50 7.40
CA LEU A 53 -6.13 -6.66 8.65
C LEU A 53 -7.10 -6.83 9.82
N ARG A 54 -6.65 -7.54 10.85
CA ARG A 54 -7.27 -7.51 12.17
C ARG A 54 -7.36 -6.05 12.63
N GLU A 55 -8.55 -5.61 13.04
CA GLU A 55 -8.83 -4.20 13.34
C GLU A 55 -7.90 -3.60 14.39
N SER A 56 -7.53 -4.37 15.42
CA SER A 56 -6.62 -3.93 16.48
C SER A 56 -5.20 -3.61 16.00
N LEU A 57 -4.84 -3.92 14.75
CA LEU A 57 -3.56 -3.56 14.13
C LEU A 57 -3.61 -2.19 13.46
N LEU A 58 -4.80 -1.63 13.21
CA LEU A 58 -4.95 -0.43 12.39
C LEU A 58 -4.35 0.82 13.03
N ASP A 59 -4.35 0.93 14.36
CA ASP A 59 -3.71 2.04 15.07
C ASP A 59 -2.21 2.17 14.71
N GLU A 60 -1.49 1.04 14.72
CA GLU A 60 -0.10 1.01 14.30
C GLU A 60 0.06 1.23 12.79
N VAL A 61 -0.88 0.75 11.97
CA VAL A 61 -0.88 1.01 10.52
C VAL A 61 -0.96 2.50 10.21
N TYR A 62 -1.83 3.25 10.88
CA TYR A 62 -1.88 4.70 10.73
C TYR A 62 -0.59 5.36 11.25
N SER A 63 -0.15 4.98 12.45
CA SER A 63 1.07 5.51 13.08
C SER A 63 2.31 5.30 12.19
N MET A 64 2.44 4.15 11.53
CA MET A 64 3.52 3.89 10.57
C MET A 64 3.48 4.84 9.38
N GLY A 65 2.30 5.05 8.79
CA GLY A 65 2.14 5.95 7.65
C GLY A 65 2.44 7.41 8.01
N GLU A 66 2.03 7.86 9.20
CA GLU A 66 2.33 9.22 9.69
C GLU A 66 3.82 9.42 9.89
N ARG A 67 4.50 8.47 10.55
CA ARG A 67 5.95 8.51 10.73
C ARG A 67 6.69 8.52 9.39
N PHE A 68 6.21 7.77 8.39
CA PHE A 68 6.78 7.78 7.05
C PHE A 68 6.64 9.15 6.38
N VAL A 69 5.43 9.73 6.41
CA VAL A 69 5.16 11.06 5.86
C VAL A 69 6.05 12.10 6.53
N ASP A 70 6.16 12.10 7.86
CA ASP A 70 6.98 13.08 8.58
C ASP A 70 8.48 12.89 8.36
N ALA A 71 8.95 11.64 8.27
CA ALA A 71 10.32 11.36 7.86
C ALA A 71 10.59 11.88 6.44
N SER A 72 9.69 11.63 5.49
CA SER A 72 9.85 12.09 4.11
C SER A 72 9.97 13.61 4.00
N LYS A 73 9.11 14.37 4.72
CA LYS A 73 9.17 15.84 4.78
C LYS A 73 10.52 16.35 5.28
N ARG A 74 11.11 15.69 6.28
CA ARG A 74 12.41 16.07 6.88
C ARG A 74 13.60 15.71 5.98
N LEU A 75 13.52 14.58 5.29
CA LEU A 75 14.66 14.01 4.56
C LEU A 75 14.70 14.43 3.09
N VAL A 76 13.55 14.60 2.44
CA VAL A 76 13.44 14.89 1.01
C VAL A 76 12.29 15.86 0.76
N ALA A 77 12.60 17.14 0.58
CA ALA A 77 11.59 18.15 0.25
C ALA A 77 10.91 17.87 -1.11
N PRO A 78 9.60 18.12 -1.27
CA PRO A 78 8.65 18.67 -0.29
C PRO A 78 8.08 17.62 0.70
N GLY A 79 8.51 16.37 0.60
CA GLY A 79 7.97 15.22 1.31
C GLY A 79 7.12 14.34 0.40
N MET A 80 6.47 13.33 0.98
CA MET A 80 5.55 12.46 0.27
C MET A 80 4.34 13.26 -0.23
N ASN A 81 3.89 12.95 -1.45
CA ASN A 81 2.67 13.50 -2.04
C ASN A 81 1.93 12.39 -2.79
N GLY A 82 0.71 12.11 -2.37
CA GLY A 82 -0.15 11.12 -3.00
C GLY A 82 0.14 9.68 -2.52
N PRO A 83 0.07 8.69 -3.41
CA PRO A 83 0.05 7.27 -3.04
C PRO A 83 1.43 6.76 -2.61
N PHE A 84 1.46 5.94 -1.57
CA PHE A 84 2.63 5.14 -1.21
C PHE A 84 2.23 3.82 -0.52
N CYS A 85 3.16 2.88 -0.47
CA CYS A 85 3.00 1.57 0.16
C CYS A 85 4.19 1.27 1.08
N LEU A 86 3.91 0.65 2.24
CA LEU A 86 4.91 0.03 3.10
C LEU A 86 4.79 -1.48 2.94
N GLU A 87 5.87 -2.13 2.52
CA GLU A 87 5.90 -3.55 2.17
C GLU A 87 6.67 -4.31 3.27
N GLY A 88 6.03 -5.34 3.83
CA GLY A 88 6.50 -5.95 5.06
C GLY A 88 5.77 -7.22 5.42
N VAL A 89 6.12 -7.74 6.58
CA VAL A 89 5.54 -8.96 7.16
C VAL A 89 5.08 -8.71 8.58
N TYR A 90 4.02 -9.40 8.99
CA TYR A 90 3.61 -9.51 10.39
C TYR A 90 4.20 -10.78 11.01
N ASP A 91 4.77 -10.68 12.21
CA ASP A 91 5.18 -11.84 12.99
C ASP A 91 4.00 -12.44 13.80
N ASP A 92 4.31 -13.47 14.59
CA ASP A 92 3.37 -14.16 15.47
C ASP A 92 2.79 -13.28 16.59
N ASN A 93 3.47 -12.17 16.92
CA ASN A 93 3.02 -11.17 17.88
C ASN A 93 2.20 -10.04 17.21
N GLY A 94 2.02 -10.08 15.89
CA GLY A 94 1.35 -9.03 15.14
C GLY A 94 2.19 -7.75 14.99
N LYS A 95 3.51 -7.84 15.12
CA LYS A 95 4.42 -6.72 14.85
C LYS A 95 4.75 -6.67 13.36
N PHE A 96 4.52 -5.51 12.74
CA PHE A 96 4.89 -5.30 11.34
C PHE A 96 6.38 -4.95 11.21
N THR A 97 7.07 -5.63 10.31
CA THR A 97 8.45 -5.31 9.92
C THR A 97 8.48 -4.99 8.43
N THR A 98 8.85 -3.76 8.09
CA THR A 98 8.99 -3.29 6.72
C THR A 98 10.33 -3.72 6.13
N PHE A 99 10.32 -4.28 4.92
CA PHE A 99 11.54 -4.58 4.15
C PHE A 99 11.72 -3.63 2.96
N GLU A 100 10.65 -3.04 2.44
CA GLU A 100 10.68 -2.09 1.33
C GLU A 100 9.53 -1.07 1.46
N PHE A 101 9.65 0.07 0.78
CA PHE A 101 8.52 0.96 0.54
C PHE A 101 8.48 1.36 -0.93
N SER A 102 7.27 1.62 -1.42
CA SER A 102 7.03 2.20 -2.74
C SER A 102 6.49 3.62 -2.56
N ALA A 103 7.27 4.64 -2.94
CA ALA A 103 6.86 6.06 -2.90
C ALA A 103 5.96 6.46 -4.10
N ARG A 104 5.07 5.56 -4.50
CA ARG A 104 4.13 5.70 -5.62
C ARG A 104 3.00 4.67 -5.48
N ILE A 105 2.06 4.70 -6.42
CA ILE A 105 1.04 3.65 -6.56
C ILE A 105 1.68 2.28 -6.82
N VAL A 106 1.05 1.23 -6.28
CA VAL A 106 1.46 -0.17 -6.41
C VAL A 106 0.35 -1.03 -7.02
N ALA A 107 0.72 -2.17 -7.60
CA ALA A 107 -0.19 -3.07 -8.31
C ALA A 107 -1.32 -3.63 -7.43
N GLY A 108 -1.09 -3.79 -6.13
CA GLY A 108 -2.11 -4.22 -5.17
C GLY A 108 -3.39 -3.36 -5.19
N THR A 109 -3.25 -2.07 -5.55
CA THR A 109 -4.40 -1.16 -5.67
C THR A 109 -5.35 -1.51 -6.83
N ASN A 110 -4.92 -2.34 -7.79
CA ASN A 110 -5.75 -2.80 -8.91
C ASN A 110 -6.93 -3.69 -8.47
N LEU A 111 -6.86 -4.26 -7.26
CA LEU A 111 -7.96 -5.04 -6.69
C LEU A 111 -9.18 -4.17 -6.32
N TYR A 112 -8.96 -2.86 -6.16
CA TYR A 112 -9.90 -1.94 -5.54
C TYR A 112 -10.39 -0.86 -6.50
N VAL A 113 -10.69 -1.24 -7.75
CA VAL A 113 -11.20 -0.30 -8.78
C VAL A 113 -12.51 0.36 -8.33
N ASP A 114 -13.40 -0.42 -7.70
CA ASP A 114 -14.67 0.05 -7.14
C ASP A 114 -14.58 0.41 -5.64
N GLY A 115 -13.36 0.61 -5.13
CA GLY A 115 -13.08 0.84 -3.72
C GLY A 115 -12.65 -0.42 -2.97
N SER A 116 -12.13 -0.21 -1.77
CA SER A 116 -11.74 -1.24 -0.81
C SER A 116 -12.64 -1.19 0.42
N PRO A 117 -12.62 -2.24 1.27
CA PRO A 117 -13.28 -2.20 2.58
C PRO A 117 -12.92 -0.98 3.42
N TYR A 118 -11.73 -0.40 3.23
CA TYR A 118 -11.26 0.77 3.96
C TYR A 118 -11.73 2.08 3.33
N SER A 119 -11.67 2.20 2.00
CA SER A 119 -12.09 3.44 1.33
C SER A 119 -13.59 3.70 1.47
N THR A 120 -14.40 2.66 1.65
CA THR A 120 -15.85 2.77 1.90
C THR A 120 -16.17 3.53 3.19
N PHE A 121 -15.27 3.56 4.17
CA PHE A 121 -15.46 4.37 5.39
C PHE A 121 -15.05 5.83 5.22
N LEU A 122 -14.30 6.15 4.16
CA LEU A 122 -13.81 7.50 3.87
C LEU A 122 -14.68 8.23 2.84
N TYR A 123 -15.38 7.48 1.99
CA TYR A 123 -16.08 8.02 0.82
C TYR A 123 -17.46 7.37 0.65
N ASP A 124 -18.44 8.19 0.26
CA ASP A 124 -19.81 7.80 -0.08
C ASP A 124 -19.95 7.22 -1.50
N GLU A 125 -18.84 7.03 -2.20
CA GLU A 125 -18.78 6.52 -3.56
C GLU A 125 -17.54 5.63 -3.79
N PRO A 126 -17.59 4.68 -4.75
CA PRO A 126 -16.45 3.84 -5.12
C PRO A 126 -15.15 4.62 -5.31
N MET A 127 -14.11 4.31 -4.54
CA MET A 127 -12.86 5.08 -4.56
C MET A 127 -11.62 4.20 -4.72
N SER A 128 -11.19 4.02 -5.97
CA SER A 128 -9.85 3.48 -6.24
C SER A 128 -8.75 4.48 -5.95
N MET A 129 -7.52 3.98 -5.81
CA MET A 129 -6.33 4.83 -5.70
C MET A 129 -6.17 5.74 -6.92
N GLY A 130 -6.43 5.23 -8.14
CA GLY A 130 -6.41 6.04 -9.35
C GLY A 130 -7.43 7.17 -9.33
N ARG A 131 -8.67 6.88 -8.90
CA ARG A 131 -9.72 7.90 -8.72
C ARG A 131 -9.33 8.94 -7.66
N ARG A 132 -8.69 8.51 -6.57
CA ARG A 132 -8.23 9.40 -5.50
C ARG A 132 -7.14 10.37 -5.97
N ILE A 133 -6.17 9.91 -6.76
CA ILE A 133 -5.15 10.76 -7.38
C ILE A 133 -5.81 11.81 -8.29
N ALA A 134 -6.74 11.39 -9.15
CA ALA A 134 -7.46 12.29 -10.04
C ALA A 134 -8.27 13.35 -9.28
N ARG A 135 -8.87 12.97 -8.14
CA ARG A 135 -9.59 13.89 -7.25
C ARG A 135 -8.68 14.93 -6.63
N GLU A 136 -7.48 14.54 -6.19
CA GLU A 136 -6.47 15.47 -5.67
C GLU A 136 -6.10 16.52 -6.72
N ILE A 137 -5.82 16.07 -7.95
CA ILE A 137 -5.48 16.96 -9.07
C ILE A 137 -6.63 17.91 -9.38
N LYS A 138 -7.87 17.41 -9.42
CA LYS A 138 -9.06 18.24 -9.67
C LYS A 138 -9.25 19.30 -8.58
N LYS A 139 -9.04 18.94 -7.31
CA LYS A 139 -9.12 19.87 -6.17
C LYS A 139 -8.01 20.92 -6.25
N ALA A 140 -6.76 20.50 -6.41
CA ALA A 140 -5.62 21.40 -6.55
C ALA A 140 -5.80 22.38 -7.72
N LYS A 141 -6.31 21.93 -8.87
CA LYS A 141 -6.60 22.81 -10.01
C LYS A 141 -7.68 23.84 -9.67
N LYS A 142 -8.76 23.44 -9.01
CA LYS A 142 -9.86 24.34 -8.61
C LYS A 142 -9.38 25.42 -7.63
N GLU A 143 -8.47 25.06 -6.73
CA GLU A 143 -7.94 25.93 -5.68
C GLU A 143 -6.66 26.68 -6.11
N ASN A 144 -6.20 26.50 -7.35
CA ASN A 144 -4.95 27.05 -7.87
C ASN A 144 -3.70 26.64 -7.03
N LEU A 145 -3.70 25.39 -6.54
CA LEU A 145 -2.68 24.79 -5.69
C LEU A 145 -1.92 23.64 -6.38
N LEU A 146 -1.91 23.57 -7.71
CA LEU A 146 -1.22 22.50 -8.45
C LEU A 146 0.27 22.39 -8.09
N SER A 147 0.93 23.53 -7.84
CA SER A 147 2.33 23.58 -7.42
C SER A 147 2.62 22.87 -6.08
N LYS A 148 1.60 22.57 -5.27
CA LYS A 148 1.77 21.76 -4.05
C LYS A 148 1.83 20.26 -4.31
N ILE A 149 1.32 19.81 -5.46
CA ILE A 149 1.17 18.38 -5.78
C ILE A 149 1.91 17.96 -7.05
N THR A 150 2.66 18.87 -7.66
CA THR A 150 3.51 18.62 -8.82
C THR A 150 4.90 19.17 -8.54
N THR A 151 5.92 18.50 -9.04
CA THR A 151 7.34 18.92 -8.94
C THR A 151 7.96 18.94 -10.32
#